data_AF-A0A370K5W3-F1
#
_entry.id   AF-A0A370K5W3-F1
#
_cell.length_a   1.000
_cell.length_b   1.000
_cell.length_c   1.000
_cell.angle_alpha   90.00
_cell.angle_beta   90.00
_cell.angle_gamma   90.00
#
_symmetry.space_group_name_H-M   'P 1'
#
loop_
_entity.id
_entity.type
_entity.pdbx_description
1 polymer ?
#
loop_
_entity_poly.entity_id
_entity_poly.type
_entity_poly.pdbx_seq_one_letter_code
_entity_poly.pdbx_strand_id
1 'polypeptide(L)'
;MQTERTHPVSHALVVARACAELALEAETEGSFARPLAASLSVAASDAAGRLKAFLSTHGDTISPDLVHRSFQAQSDLAAIAQFAGLVLTYTSTPRDGSYLAKIVRHTANHAVECLSRVEEVCNL
;
A
#
# COMPACT_ATOMS: atom_id res chain seq x y z
N MET A 1 -11.79 -25.12 1.71
CA MET A 1 -12.29 -23.89 1.07
C MET A 1 -11.17 -23.32 0.22
N GLN A 2 -11.25 -23.45 -1.11
CA GLN A 2 -10.38 -22.68 -2.01
C GLN A 2 -10.89 -21.24 -1.94
N THR A 3 -10.14 -20.35 -1.28
CA THR A 3 -10.35 -18.91 -1.39
C THR A 3 -10.23 -18.55 -2.87
N GLU A 4 -11.27 -17.96 -3.46
CA GLU A 4 -11.13 -17.19 -4.69
C GLU A 4 -9.91 -16.28 -4.49
N ARG A 5 -8.84 -16.54 -5.24
CA ARG A 5 -7.63 -15.73 -5.16
C ARG A 5 -8.00 -14.37 -5.74
N THR A 6 -8.35 -13.42 -4.87
CA THR A 6 -8.57 -12.02 -5.26
C THR A 6 -7.39 -11.57 -6.11
N HIS A 7 -7.69 -10.96 -7.26
CA HIS A 7 -6.66 -10.54 -8.21
C HIS A 7 -5.62 -9.66 -7.50
N PRO A 8 -4.30 -9.84 -7.74
CA PRO A 8 -3.25 -9.10 -7.02
C PRO A 8 -3.40 -7.58 -7.06
N VAL A 9 -3.89 -7.03 -8.19
CA VAL A 9 -4.18 -5.60 -8.35
C VAL A 9 -5.32 -5.15 -7.43
N SER A 10 -6.48 -5.82 -7.47
CA SER A 10 -7.63 -5.48 -6.62
C SER A 10 -7.33 -5.66 -5.15
N HIS A 11 -6.61 -6.71 -4.77
CA HIS A 11 -6.12 -6.89 -3.40
C HIS A 11 -5.20 -5.73 -2.98
N ALA A 12 -4.23 -5.36 -3.81
CA ALA A 12 -3.35 -4.24 -3.54
C ALA A 12 -4.11 -2.91 -3.43
N LEU A 13 -5.17 -2.72 -4.21
CA LEU A 13 -6.01 -1.53 -4.17
C LEU A 13 -6.79 -1.44 -2.85
N VAL A 14 -7.38 -2.55 -2.40
CA VAL A 14 -8.05 -2.63 -1.09
C VAL A 14 -7.08 -2.29 0.03
N VAL A 15 -5.86 -2.85 0.00
CA VAL A 15 -4.83 -2.55 0.99
C VAL A 15 -4.40 -1.08 0.94
N ALA A 16 -4.20 -0.51 -0.24
CA ALA A 16 -3.83 0.90 -0.39
C ALA A 16 -4.91 1.84 0.16
N ARG A 17 -6.20 1.55 -0.10
CA ARG A 17 -7.34 2.31 0.47
C ARG A 17 -7.34 2.24 2.00
N ALA A 18 -7.20 1.04 2.56
CA ALA A 18 -7.12 0.87 4.01
C ALA A 18 -5.91 1.61 4.60
N CYS A 19 -4.75 1.61 3.93
CA CYS A 19 -3.59 2.37 4.37
C CYS A 19 -3.86 3.88 4.42
N ALA A 20 -4.56 4.42 3.41
CA ALA A 20 -4.90 5.84 3.37
C ALA A 20 -5.88 6.24 4.48
N GLU A 21 -6.90 5.42 4.75
CA GLU A 21 -7.90 5.65 5.81
C GLU A 21 -7.25 5.62 7.19
N LEU A 22 -6.49 4.57 7.48
CA LEU A 22 -5.82 4.40 8.78
C LEU A 22 -4.75 5.48 9.01
N ALA A 23 -4.07 5.94 7.97
CA ALA A 23 -3.12 7.03 8.07
C ALA A 23 -3.81 8.39 8.30
N LEU A 24 -5.02 8.60 7.78
CA LEU A 24 -5.83 9.78 8.08
C LEU A 24 -6.28 9.81 9.55
N GLU A 25 -6.69 8.66 10.09
CA GLU A 25 -7.03 8.53 11.51
C GLU A 25 -5.83 8.90 12.38
N ALA A 26 -4.66 8.31 12.10
CA ALA A 26 -3.44 8.59 12.83
C ALA A 26 -2.93 10.05 12.70
N GLU A 27 -3.15 10.68 11.54
CA GLU A 27 -2.90 12.10 11.33
C GLU A 27 -3.78 12.95 12.27
N THR A 28 -5.06 12.60 12.38
CA THR A 28 -6.07 13.28 13.20
C THR A 28 -5.79 13.12 14.70
N GLU A 29 -5.38 11.92 15.11
CA GLU A 29 -5.01 11.62 16.50
C GLU A 29 -3.62 12.15 16.89
N GLY A 30 -2.81 12.59 15.91
CA GLY A 30 -1.43 13.03 16.13
C GLY A 30 -0.51 11.90 16.60
N SER A 31 -0.89 10.64 16.37
CA SER A 31 -0.19 9.46 16.83
C SER A 31 -0.42 8.30 15.88
N PHE A 32 0.64 7.59 15.52
CA PHE A 32 0.57 6.38 14.72
C PHE A 32 0.70 5.18 15.67
N ALA A 33 -0.43 4.65 16.13
CA ALA A 33 -0.43 3.60 17.14
C ALA A 33 0.35 2.36 16.67
N ARG A 34 1.21 1.80 17.53
CA ARG A 34 2.05 0.64 17.17
C ARG A 34 1.27 -0.57 16.63
N PRO A 35 0.11 -0.97 17.20
CA PRO A 35 -0.67 -2.07 16.63
C PRO A 35 -1.13 -1.79 15.21
N LEU A 36 -1.52 -0.55 14.92
CA LEU A 36 -1.93 -0.10 13.60
C LEU A 36 -0.75 -0.15 12.62
N ALA A 37 0.40 0.36 13.05
CA ALA A 37 1.64 0.31 12.29
C ALA A 37 2.07 -1.12 11.94
N ALA A 38 1.90 -2.07 12.87
CA ALA A 38 2.19 -3.48 12.62
C ALA A 38 1.28 -4.06 11.54
N SER A 39 -0.03 -3.84 11.65
CA SER A 39 -1.01 -4.30 10.67
C SER A 39 -0.75 -3.71 9.29
N LEU A 40 -0.48 -2.41 9.20
CA LEU A 40 -0.15 -1.73 7.95
C LEU A 40 1.15 -2.26 7.33
N SER A 41 2.19 -2.45 8.14
CA SER A 41 3.47 -2.96 7.66
C SER A 41 3.33 -4.34 7.02
N VAL A 42 2.61 -5.24 7.70
CA VAL A 42 2.36 -6.61 7.19
C VAL A 42 1.49 -6.58 5.93
N ALA A 43 0.36 -5.87 5.95
CA ALA A 43 -0.58 -5.85 4.83
C ALA A 43 0.05 -5.23 3.58
N ALA A 44 0.74 -4.09 3.72
CA ALA A 44 1.39 -3.41 2.61
C ALA A 44 2.56 -4.24 2.05
N SER A 45 3.32 -4.95 2.91
CA SER A 45 4.39 -5.84 2.47
C SER A 45 3.87 -7.04 1.68
N ASP A 46 2.81 -7.71 2.15
CA ASP A 46 2.17 -8.82 1.43
C ASP A 46 1.59 -8.35 0.08
N ALA A 47 0.88 -7.22 0.07
CA ALA A 47 0.34 -6.65 -1.17
C ALA A 47 1.44 -6.30 -2.18
N ALA A 48 2.52 -5.65 -1.74
CA ALA A 48 3.68 -5.35 -2.59
C ALA A 48 4.32 -6.64 -3.14
N GLY A 49 4.45 -7.68 -2.31
CA GLY A 49 4.99 -8.98 -2.71
C GLY A 49 4.15 -9.65 -3.79
N ARG A 50 2.83 -9.68 -3.61
CA ARG A 50 1.89 -10.24 -4.61
C ARG A 50 1.90 -9.46 -5.91
N LEU A 51 1.94 -8.12 -5.84
CA LEU A 51 1.97 -7.27 -7.03
C LEU A 51 3.31 -7.41 -7.79
N LYS A 52 4.43 -7.55 -7.07
CA LYS A 52 5.73 -7.86 -7.67
C LYS A 52 5.72 -9.21 -8.39
N ALA A 53 5.14 -10.24 -7.78
CA ALA A 53 5.02 -11.56 -8.40
C ALA A 53 4.12 -11.51 -9.65
N PHE A 54 3.01 -10.77 -9.59
CA PHE A 54 2.13 -10.52 -10.73
C PHE A 54 2.90 -9.87 -11.89
N LEU A 55 3.63 -8.78 -11.63
CA LEU A 55 4.43 -8.08 -12.64
C LEU A 55 5.53 -8.93 -13.24
N SER A 56 6.18 -9.75 -12.42
CA SER A 56 7.24 -10.67 -12.90
C SER A 56 6.68 -11.78 -13.79
N THR A 57 5.41 -12.14 -13.62
CA THR A 57 4.76 -13.23 -14.37
C THR A 57 4.05 -12.73 -15.63
N HIS A 58 3.40 -11.56 -15.55
CA HIS A 58 2.50 -11.05 -16.59
C HIS A 58 2.98 -9.73 -17.21
N GLY A 59 4.14 -9.19 -16.80
CA GLY A 59 4.65 -7.91 -17.26
C GLY A 59 4.77 -7.81 -18.78
N ASP A 60 5.18 -8.89 -19.45
CA ASP A 60 5.32 -8.93 -20.91
C ASP A 60 3.97 -9.08 -21.65
N THR A 61 2.90 -9.40 -20.92
CA THR A 61 1.56 -9.65 -21.48
C THR A 61 0.59 -8.49 -21.31
N ILE A 62 0.90 -7.54 -20.41
CA ILE A 62 0.10 -6.34 -20.20
C ILE A 62 0.78 -5.13 -20.83
N SER A 63 0.04 -4.05 -21.07
CA SER A 63 0.60 -2.87 -21.73
C SER A 63 1.68 -2.20 -20.86
N PRO A 64 2.71 -1.57 -21.47
CA PRO A 64 3.77 -0.91 -20.72
C PRO A 64 3.29 0.17 -19.72
N ASP A 65 2.21 0.90 -20.03
CA ASP A 65 1.59 1.86 -19.09
C ASP A 65 1.08 1.17 -17.83
N LEU A 66 0.43 0.00 -17.98
CA LEU A 66 -0.08 -0.78 -16.85
C LEU A 66 1.04 -1.40 -16.03
N VAL A 67 2.12 -1.87 -16.67
CA VAL A 67 3.34 -2.32 -15.97
C VAL A 67 3.90 -1.18 -15.12
N HIS A 68 4.07 0.00 -15.73
CA HIS A 68 4.65 1.15 -15.06
C HIS A 68 3.83 1.58 -13.84
N ARG A 69 2.51 1.70 -13.99
CA ARG A 69 1.59 2.07 -12.87
C ARG A 69 1.58 1.03 -11.77
N SER A 70 1.55 -0.25 -12.14
CA SER A 70 1.60 -1.34 -11.16
C SER A 70 2.94 -1.36 -10.41
N PHE A 71 4.04 -1.04 -11.08
CA PHE A 71 5.36 -0.94 -10.45
C PHE A 71 5.45 0.26 -9.48
N GLN A 72 4.88 1.41 -9.85
CA GLN A 72 4.77 2.57 -8.97
C GLN A 72 3.98 2.21 -7.70
N ALA A 73 2.79 1.64 -7.86
CA ALA A 73 1.98 1.20 -6.72
C ALA A 73 2.67 0.13 -5.86
N GLN A 74 3.42 -0.80 -6.48
CA GLN A 74 4.21 -1.79 -5.76
C GLN A 74 5.31 -1.13 -4.90
N SER A 75 5.97 -0.11 -5.45
CA SER A 75 7.00 0.65 -4.74
C SER A 75 6.41 1.45 -3.58
N ASP A 76 5.24 2.08 -3.80
CA ASP A 76 4.51 2.82 -2.77
C ASP A 76 4.10 1.92 -1.60
N LEU A 77 3.54 0.74 -1.88
CA LEU A 77 3.17 -0.24 -0.84
C LEU A 77 4.40 -0.73 -0.07
N ALA A 78 5.53 -0.95 -0.76
CA ALA A 78 6.78 -1.31 -0.08
C ALA A 78 7.30 -0.17 0.81
N ALA A 79 7.19 1.09 0.37
CA ALA A 79 7.56 2.26 1.16
C ALA A 79 6.67 2.42 2.40
N ILE A 80 5.34 2.27 2.25
CA ILE A 80 4.39 2.26 3.37
C ILE A 80 4.80 1.20 4.40
N ALA A 81 5.13 -0.01 3.95
CA ALA A 81 5.55 -1.08 4.84
C ALA A 81 6.78 -0.70 5.67
N GLN A 82 7.74 -0.01 5.06
CA GLN A 82 8.95 0.48 5.73
C GLN A 82 8.64 1.62 6.70
N PHE A 83 7.85 2.62 6.30
CA PHE A 83 7.46 3.73 7.18
C PHE A 83 6.69 3.25 8.40
N ALA A 84 5.75 2.31 8.21
CA ALA A 84 5.04 1.70 9.33
C ALA A 84 5.99 0.88 10.22
N GLY A 85 6.97 0.18 9.63
CA GLY A 85 8.04 -0.52 10.37
C GLY A 85 8.93 0.41 11.20
N LEU A 86 9.18 1.65 10.77
CA LEU A 86 9.92 2.64 11.55
C LEU A 86 9.21 2.99 12.86
N VAL A 87 7.88 3.09 12.85
CA VAL A 87 7.07 3.36 14.07
C VAL A 87 7.14 2.19 15.07
N LEU A 88 7.34 0.96 14.59
CA LEU A 88 7.55 -0.21 15.45
C LEU A 88 8.94 -0.20 16.09
N THR A 89 9.94 0.25 15.33
CA THR A 89 11.35 0.21 15.71
C THR A 89 11.72 1.36 16.65
N TYR A 90 11.17 2.55 16.41
CA TYR A 90 11.51 3.76 17.14
C TYR A 90 10.30 4.28 17.92
N THR A 91 10.55 4.76 19.15
CA THR A 91 9.57 5.56 19.88
C THR A 91 9.47 6.92 19.20
N SER A 92 8.55 7.06 18.26
CA SER A 92 8.27 8.34 17.60
C SER A 92 7.66 9.33 18.60
N THR A 93 8.13 10.57 18.58
CA THR A 93 7.42 11.65 19.27
C THR A 93 6.07 11.90 18.57
N PRO A 94 5.06 12.50 19.21
CA PRO A 94 3.78 12.79 18.56
C PRO A 94 3.93 13.59 17.25
N ARG A 95 4.90 14.50 17.18
CA ARG A 95 5.20 15.28 15.97
C ARG A 95 5.72 14.39 14.83
N ASP A 96 6.59 13.44 15.15
CA ASP A 96 7.14 12.49 14.18
C ASP A 96 6.06 11.50 13.72
N GLY A 97 5.18 11.08 14.63
CA GLY A 97 4.03 10.22 14.33
C GLY A 97 3.05 10.84 13.34
N SER A 98 2.66 12.10 13.57
CA SER A 98 1.79 12.85 12.64
C SER A 98 2.46 13.07 11.27
N TYR A 99 3.77 13.35 11.25
CA TYR A 99 4.50 13.52 10.00
C TYR A 99 4.60 12.20 9.20
N LEU A 100 4.88 11.08 9.87
CA LEU A 100 4.88 9.76 9.25
C LEU A 100 3.49 9.38 8.73
N ALA A 101 2.43 9.67 9.48
CA ALA A 101 1.05 9.44 9.04
C ALA A 101 0.75 10.18 7.73
N LYS A 102 1.16 11.45 7.61
CA LYS A 102 1.01 12.24 6.37
C LYS A 102 1.75 11.62 5.19
N ILE A 103 2.99 11.16 5.40
CA ILE A 103 3.77 10.50 4.35
C ILE A 103 3.05 9.22 3.91
N VAL A 104 2.68 8.35 4.85
CA VAL A 104 1.99 7.09 4.56
C VAL A 104 0.69 7.36 3.80
N ARG A 105 -0.11 8.34 4.23
CA ARG A 105 -1.36 8.71 3.55
C ARG A 105 -1.13 9.18 2.13
N HIS A 106 -0.16 10.08 1.91
CA HIS A 106 0.16 10.58 0.58
C HIS A 106 0.62 9.44 -0.36
N THR A 107 1.52 8.59 0.11
CA THR A 107 2.00 7.42 -0.64
C THR A 107 0.87 6.42 -0.92
N ALA A 108 -0.03 6.20 0.04
CA ALA A 108 -1.18 5.32 -0.14
C ALA A 108 -2.17 5.85 -1.19
N ASN A 109 -2.46 7.15 -1.18
CA ASN A 109 -3.32 7.77 -2.19
C ASN A 109 -2.74 7.65 -3.60
N HIS A 110 -1.43 7.85 -3.76
CA HIS A 110 -0.77 7.67 -5.05
C HIS A 110 -0.86 6.21 -5.54
N ALA A 111 -0.70 5.23 -4.64
CA ALA A 111 -0.92 3.81 -4.96
C ALA A 111 -2.37 3.54 -5.38
N VAL A 112 -3.36 4.13 -4.70
CA VAL A 112 -4.79 4.01 -5.05
C VAL A 112 -5.05 4.56 -6.45
N GLU A 113 -4.51 5.72 -6.81
CA GLU A 113 -4.67 6.31 -8.15
C GLU A 113 -4.07 5.41 -9.23
N CYS A 114 -2.86 4.88 -8.99
CA CYS A 114 -2.21 3.96 -9.91
C CYS A 114 -3.02 2.68 -10.11
N LEU A 115 -3.47 2.05 -9.02
CA LEU A 115 -4.15 0.76 -9.06
C LEU A 115 -5.59 0.86 -9.56
N SER A 116 -6.32 1.94 -9.24
CA SER A 116 -7.69 2.15 -9.74
C SER A 116 -7.68 2.22 -11.26
N ARG A 117 -6.72 2.93 -11.85
CA ARG A 117 -6.57 2.97 -13.31
C ARG A 117 -6.21 1.60 -13.92
N VAL A 118 -5.42 0.78 -13.22
CA VAL A 118 -5.11 -0.58 -13.69
C VAL A 118 -6.33 -1.49 -13.61
N GLU A 119 -7.08 -1.44 -12.52
CA GLU A 119 -8.33 -2.19 -12.31
C GLU A 119 -9.37 -1.85 -13.37
N GLU A 120 -9.62 -0.56 -13.61
CA GLU A 120 -10.56 -0.07 -14.64
C GLU A 120 -10.22 -0.57 -16.05
N VAL A 121 -8.94 -0.50 -16.43
CA VAL A 121 -8.50 -0.93 -17.79
C VAL A 121 -8.56 -2.45 -17.94
N CYS A 122 -8.37 -3.19 -16.85
CA CYS A 122 -8.37 -4.66 -16.88
C CYS A 122 -9.77 -5.27 -16.64
N ASN A 123 -10.79 -4.46 -16.34
CA ASN A 123 -12.14 -4.89 -15.92
C ASN A 123 -12.10 -5.92 -14.77
N LEU A 124 -11.24 -5.66 -13.79
CA LEU A 124 -11.06 -6.52 -12.61
C LEU A 124 -12.08 -6.25 -11.51
#